data_AF-A0A9E5TF86-F1
#
_entry.id   AF-A0A9E5TF86-F1
#
_cell.length_a   1.000
_cell.length_b   1.000
_cell.length_c   1.000
_cell.angle_alpha   90.00
_cell.angle_beta   90.00
_cell.angle_gamma   90.00
#
_symmetry.space_group_name_H-M   'P 1'
#
loop_
_entity.id
_entity.type
_entity.pdbx_description
1 polymer ?
#
loop_
_entity_poly.entity_id
_entity_poly.type
_entity_poly.pdbx_seq_one_letter_code
_entity_poly.pdbx_strand_id
1 'polypeptide(L)'
;DVLHELLLIGLKHHPQQTTCLSTFPVRRERNRQEMIENILSIAREMMRADGVAALRFNAIARRLGMQPPSLYNYFPSKHAIYDALFRKGFEMFDETMRK
;
A
#
# COMPACT_ATOMS: atom_id res chain seq x y z
N ASP A 1 -34.31 26.52 17.01
CA ASP A 1 -33.98 25.48 16.01
C ASP A 1 -32.50 25.39 15.77
N VAL A 2 -31.90 24.41 16.45
CA VAL A 2 -30.47 24.20 16.70
C VAL A 2 -29.82 23.41 15.55
N LEU A 3 -30.41 23.47 14.35
CA LEU A 3 -30.13 22.53 13.25
C LEU A 3 -29.43 23.13 12.02
N HIS A 4 -28.80 24.32 12.12
CA HIS A 4 -28.06 24.85 10.96
C HIS A 4 -26.81 25.68 11.24
N GLU A 5 -26.36 25.81 12.49
CA GLU A 5 -25.24 26.70 12.86
C GLU A 5 -24.00 25.97 13.39
N LEU A 6 -23.91 24.66 13.13
CA LEU A 6 -22.78 23.80 13.55
C LEU A 6 -21.89 23.36 12.37
N LEU A 7 -21.70 24.24 11.39
CA LEU A 7 -20.69 24.06 10.36
C LEU A 7 -19.97 25.39 10.14
N LEU A 8 -18.65 25.39 10.38
CA LEU A 8 -17.68 26.47 10.15
C LEU A 8 -17.56 27.47 11.31
N ILE A 9 -16.62 27.21 12.24
CA ILE A 9 -15.56 28.14 12.70
C ILE A 9 -14.78 27.47 13.84
N GLY A 10 -13.49 27.20 13.58
CA GLY A 10 -12.42 27.52 14.52
C GLY A 10 -12.17 26.66 15.77
N LEU A 11 -11.07 25.91 15.68
CA LEU A 11 -10.10 25.63 16.75
C LEU A 11 -10.39 24.52 17.78
N LYS A 12 -9.55 23.49 17.70
CA LYS A 12 -8.83 22.85 18.81
C LYS A 12 -9.70 22.33 19.98
N HIS A 13 -10.05 21.03 19.94
CA HIS A 13 -10.25 20.25 21.16
C HIS A 13 -9.64 18.85 21.05
N HIS A 14 -8.53 18.67 21.76
CA HIS A 14 -8.11 17.38 22.32
C HIS A 14 -9.04 17.10 23.51
N PRO A 15 -9.60 15.88 23.66
CA PRO A 15 -9.39 15.21 24.94
C PRO A 15 -9.33 13.68 24.88
N GLN A 16 -8.35 13.13 25.60
CA GLN A 16 -8.43 11.93 26.44
C GLN A 16 -9.45 10.84 26.08
N GLN A 17 -8.97 9.71 25.54
CA GLN A 17 -9.55 8.39 25.86
C GLN A 17 -8.45 7.39 26.18
N THR A 18 -8.31 7.17 27.49
CA THR A 18 -7.73 5.97 28.10
C THR A 18 -8.46 4.75 27.58
N THR A 19 -7.83 3.93 26.73
CA THR A 19 -8.17 2.51 26.58
C THR A 19 -6.94 1.76 26.05
N CYS A 20 -6.25 1.11 26.96
CA CYS A 20 -5.28 0.08 26.70
C CYS A 20 -5.99 -1.19 26.19
N LEU A 21 -6.15 -1.33 24.87
CA LEU A 21 -6.44 -2.60 24.20
C LEU A 21 -5.64 -2.68 22.87
N SER A 22 -4.46 -3.31 22.96
CA SER A 22 -3.61 -3.87 21.90
C SER A 22 -3.70 -3.26 20.47
N THR A 23 -3.45 -1.96 20.32
CA THR A 23 -3.38 -1.24 19.02
C THR A 23 -2.15 -1.58 18.14
N PHE A 24 -1.24 -2.44 18.62
CA PHE A 24 0.04 -2.74 17.97
C PHE A 24 -0.02 -3.57 16.67
N PRO A 25 -0.83 -4.64 16.54
CA PRO A 25 -0.84 -5.47 15.32
C PRO A 25 -1.52 -4.76 14.14
N VAL A 26 -2.59 -4.01 14.37
CA VAL A 26 -3.37 -3.35 13.29
C VAL A 26 -2.56 -2.27 12.58
N ARG A 27 -1.78 -1.47 13.32
CA ARG A 27 -0.90 -0.45 12.72
C ARG A 27 0.22 -1.08 11.90
N ARG A 28 0.83 -2.14 12.41
CA ARG A 28 1.91 -2.86 11.72
C ARG A 28 1.41 -3.49 10.41
N GLU A 29 0.22 -4.07 10.43
CA GLU A 29 -0.38 -4.68 9.24
C GLU A 29 -0.74 -3.64 8.18
N ARG A 30 -1.35 -2.51 8.58
CA ARG A 30 -1.61 -1.41 7.66
C ARG A 30 -0.33 -0.90 6.99
N ASN A 31 0.71 -0.65 7.78
CA ASN A 31 2.01 -0.20 7.26
C ASN A 31 2.63 -1.24 6.31
N ARG A 32 2.43 -2.54 6.59
CA ARG A 32 2.89 -3.63 5.72
C ARG A 32 2.13 -3.59 4.39
N GLN A 33 0.81 -3.45 4.41
CA GLN A 33 -0.01 -3.42 3.22
C GLN A 33 0.30 -2.18 2.35
N GLU A 34 0.45 -1.01 2.97
CA GLU A 34 0.88 0.22 2.28
C GLU A 34 2.23 0.02 1.58
N MET A 35 3.19 -0.62 2.25
CA MET A 35 4.49 -0.92 1.64
C MET A 35 4.36 -1.91 0.46
N ILE A 36 3.53 -2.95 0.60
CA ILE A 36 3.25 -3.89 -0.50
C ILE A 36 2.67 -3.14 -1.71
N GLU A 37 1.72 -2.24 -1.49
CA GLU A 37 1.14 -1.43 -2.55
C GLU A 37 2.18 -0.51 -3.22
N ASN A 38 3.05 0.12 -2.45
CA ASN A 38 4.15 0.93 -2.99
C ASN A 38 5.11 0.09 -3.84
N ILE A 39 5.46 -1.12 -3.40
CA ILE A 39 6.29 -2.07 -4.15
C ILE A 39 5.62 -2.41 -5.49
N LEU A 40 4.33 -2.77 -5.48
CA LEU A 40 3.58 -3.13 -6.68
C LEU A 40 3.41 -1.93 -7.63
N SER A 41 3.24 -0.73 -7.10
CA SER A 41 3.16 0.49 -7.91
C SER A 41 4.43 0.72 -8.72
N ILE A 42 5.60 0.71 -8.04
CA ILE A 42 6.90 0.88 -8.70
C ILE A 42 7.18 -0.24 -9.70
N ALA A 43 6.85 -1.48 -9.33
CA ALA A 43 6.98 -2.62 -10.22
C ALA A 43 6.18 -2.43 -11.52
N ARG A 44 4.92 -1.98 -11.40
CA ARG A 44 4.05 -1.69 -12.54
C ARG A 44 4.57 -0.53 -13.40
N GLU A 45 5.14 0.50 -12.79
CA GLU A 45 5.77 1.62 -13.53
C GLU A 45 6.95 1.14 -14.37
N MET A 46 7.85 0.34 -13.80
CA MET A 46 8.97 -0.24 -14.55
C MET A 46 8.49 -1.12 -15.69
N MET A 47 7.49 -1.98 -15.44
CA MET A 47 6.93 -2.84 -16.49
C MET A 47 6.29 -2.04 -17.62
N ARG A 48 5.70 -0.89 -17.31
CA ARG A 48 5.12 0.02 -18.31
C ARG A 48 6.20 0.72 -19.14
N ALA A 49 7.29 1.12 -18.51
CA ALA A 49 8.36 1.86 -19.18
C ALA A 49 9.24 0.96 -20.06
N ASP A 50 9.66 -0.18 -19.51
CA ASP A 50 10.73 -1.01 -20.09
C ASP A 50 10.25 -2.42 -20.48
N GLY A 51 8.96 -2.70 -20.31
CA GLY A 51 8.34 -4.00 -20.57
C GLY A 51 8.41 -4.97 -19.39
N VAL A 52 7.66 -6.07 -19.49
CA VAL A 52 7.47 -7.04 -18.40
C VAL A 52 8.80 -7.63 -17.91
N ALA A 53 9.71 -7.98 -18.82
CA ALA A 53 10.98 -8.62 -18.48
C ALA A 53 11.97 -7.69 -17.75
N ALA A 54 11.74 -6.38 -17.76
CA ALA A 54 12.62 -5.40 -17.16
C ALA A 54 12.49 -5.27 -15.63
N LEU A 55 11.56 -6.02 -15.02
CA LEU A 55 11.41 -6.02 -13.57
C LEU A 55 12.69 -6.50 -12.86
N ARG A 56 13.30 -5.61 -12.06
CA ARG A 56 14.52 -5.91 -11.29
C ARG A 56 14.29 -5.64 -9.81
N PHE A 57 14.43 -6.67 -8.99
CA PHE A 57 14.22 -6.60 -7.54
C PHE A 57 15.08 -5.51 -6.87
N ASN A 58 16.37 -5.43 -7.24
CA ASN A 58 17.28 -4.40 -6.72
C ASN A 58 16.89 -2.97 -7.15
N ALA A 59 16.28 -2.81 -8.33
CA ALA A 59 15.85 -1.50 -8.80
C ALA A 59 14.63 -1.01 -8.00
N ILE A 60 13.70 -1.91 -7.65
CA ILE A 60 12.56 -1.62 -6.76
C ILE A 60 13.06 -1.15 -5.41
N ALA A 61 13.95 -1.93 -4.77
CA ALA A 61 14.49 -1.59 -3.46
C ALA A 61 15.17 -0.21 -3.47
N ARG A 62 16.00 0.07 -4.49
CA ARG A 62 16.66 1.38 -4.66
C ARG A 62 15.67 2.53 -4.80
N ARG A 63 14.61 2.36 -5.60
CA ARG A 63 13.58 3.39 -5.82
C ARG A 63 12.74 3.67 -4.57
N LEU A 64 12.61 2.68 -3.68
CA LEU A 64 11.99 2.83 -2.36
C LEU A 64 12.93 3.41 -1.29
N GLY A 65 14.22 3.61 -1.60
CA GLY A 65 15.23 3.98 -0.59
C GLY A 65 15.50 2.87 0.43
N MET A 66 15.19 1.61 0.09
CA MET A 66 15.37 0.45 0.95
C MET A 66 16.62 -0.33 0.59
N GLN A 67 17.15 -1.08 1.57
CA GLN A 67 18.18 -2.07 1.32
C GLN A 67 17.58 -3.29 0.60
N PRO A 68 18.25 -3.89 -0.39
CA PRO A 68 17.75 -5.07 -1.11
C PRO A 68 17.31 -6.23 -0.20
N PRO A 69 18.03 -6.57 0.90
CA PRO A 69 17.57 -7.59 1.84
C PRO A 69 16.22 -7.29 2.49
N SER A 70 15.89 -6.01 2.71
CA SER A 70 14.63 -5.62 3.34
C SER A 70 13.41 -5.90 2.45
N LEU A 71 13.59 -5.87 1.13
CA LEU A 71 12.51 -6.17 0.18
C LEU A 71 12.10 -7.66 0.24
N TYR A 72 13.03 -8.55 0.61
CA TYR A 72 12.73 -9.98 0.80
C TYR A 72 11.75 -10.25 1.96
N ASN A 73 11.60 -9.33 2.92
CA ASN A 73 10.60 -9.45 3.99
C ASN A 73 9.15 -9.32 3.50
N TYR A 74 8.96 -8.80 2.29
CA TYR A 74 7.67 -8.59 1.66
C TYR A 74 7.43 -9.59 0.54
N PHE A 75 8.43 -9.83 -0.31
CA PHE A 75 8.36 -10.77 -1.41
C PHE A 75 9.57 -11.71 -1.42
N PRO A 76 9.37 -13.04 -1.37
CA PRO A 76 10.49 -13.99 -1.32
C PRO A 76 11.28 -14.05 -2.63
N SER A 77 10.70 -13.61 -3.74
CA SER A 77 11.35 -13.65 -5.06
C SER A 77 10.78 -12.63 -6.02
N LYS A 78 11.46 -12.45 -7.17
CA LYS A 78 10.96 -11.68 -8.31
C LYS A 78 9.63 -12.25 -8.83
N HIS A 79 9.49 -13.57 -8.85
CA HIS A 79 8.28 -14.23 -9.33
C HIS A 79 7.07 -13.93 -8.45
N ALA A 80 7.25 -13.87 -7.13
CA ALA A 80 6.17 -13.50 -6.21
C ALA A 80 5.62 -12.09 -6.47
N ILE A 81 6.45 -11.16 -6.98
CA ILE A 81 5.99 -9.84 -7.41
C ILE A 81 5.13 -9.94 -8.68
N TYR A 82 5.55 -10.75 -9.66
CA TYR A 82 4.74 -11.00 -10.85
C TYR A 82 3.40 -11.62 -10.48
N ASP A 83 3.39 -12.65 -9.65
CA ASP A 83 2.17 -13.33 -9.23
C ASP A 83 1.19 -12.36 -8.57
N ALA A 84 1.69 -11.49 -7.69
CA ALA A 84 0.87 -10.46 -7.04
C ALA A 84 0.33 -9.43 -8.03
N LEU A 85 1.14 -8.99 -9.01
CA LEU A 85 0.71 -8.05 -10.04
C LEU A 85 -0.35 -8.65 -10.97
N PHE A 86 -0.13 -9.88 -11.43
CA PHE A 86 -1.08 -10.56 -12.31
C PHE A 86 -2.40 -10.81 -11.57
N ARG A 87 -2.34 -11.34 -10.34
CA ARG A 87 -3.53 -11.53 -9.50
C ARG A 87 -4.32 -10.23 -9.35
N LYS A 88 -3.65 -9.13 -8.98
CA LYS A 88 -4.28 -7.82 -8.85
C LYS A 88 -4.89 -7.34 -10.18
N GLY A 89 -4.18 -7.56 -11.29
CA GLY A 89 -4.67 -7.28 -12.63
C GLY A 89 -5.96 -8.02 -12.96
N PHE A 90 -6.00 -9.33 -12.67
CA PHE A 90 -7.17 -10.17 -12.86
C PHE A 90 -8.34 -9.77 -11.95
N GLU A 91 -8.08 -9.43 -10.69
CA GLU A 91 -9.11 -8.93 -9.75
C GLU A 91 -9.78 -7.66 -10.30
N MET A 92 -8.99 -6.67 -10.74
CA MET A 92 -9.52 -5.43 -11.33
C MET A 92 -10.30 -5.69 -12.63
N PHE A 93 -9.81 -6.63 -13.45
CA PHE A 93 -10.49 -7.02 -14.69
C PHE A 93 -11.83 -7.69 -14.42
N ASP A 94 -11.88 -8.62 -13.46
CA ASP A 94 -13.09 -9.33 -13.04
C ASP A 94 -14.13 -8.40 -12.40
N GLU A 95 -13.69 -7.44 -11.58
CA GLU A 95 -14.56 -6.37 -11.07
C GLU A 95 -15.14 -5.48 -12.16
N THR A 96 -14.39 -5.26 -13.25
CA THR A 96 -14.86 -4.47 -14.39
C THR A 96 -15.86 -5.26 -15.24
N MET A 97 -15.63 -6.56 -15.42
CA MET A 97 -16.51 -7.45 -16.20
C MET A 97 -17.84 -7.78 -15.52
N ARG A 98 -17.90 -7.68 -14.18
CA ARG A 98 -19.13 -7.89 -13.41
C ARG A 98 -20.09 -6.69 -13.41
N LYS A 99 -19.66 -5.54 -13.90
CA LYS A 99 -20.48 -4.32 -14.03
C LYS A 99 -21.10 -4.24 -15.41
#